data_AF-A0A8E0M9B9-F1
#
_entry.id   AF-A0A8E0M9B9-F1
#
_cell.length_a   1.000
_cell.length_b   1.000
_cell.length_c   1.000
_cell.angle_alpha   90.00
_cell.angle_beta   90.00
_cell.angle_gamma   90.00
#
_symmetry.space_group_name_H-M   'P 1'
#
loop_
_entity.id
_entity.type
_entity.pdbx_description
1 polymer ?
#
loop_
_entity_poly.entity_id
_entity_poly.type
_entity_poly.pdbx_seq_one_letter_code
_entity_poly.pdbx_strand_id
1 'polypeptide(L)' 'MEILASAYSVPATRIENDQLRQYMDTSDDWIKERTGIKARHVVTNQKNFDLAYDVAQQLLAKAQVAAD' A
#
# COMPACT_ATOMS: atom_id res chain seq x y z
N MET A 1 -6.88 -20.04 -18.08
CA MET A 1 -6.91 -19.15 -16.90
C MET A 1 -6.50 -17.78 -17.37
N GLU A 2 -7.38 -16.80 -17.27
CA GLU A 2 -7.16 -15.42 -17.72
C GLU A 2 -7.37 -14.47 -16.53
N ILE A 3 -6.62 -13.37 -16.48
CA ILE A 3 -6.76 -12.33 -15.47
C ILE A 3 -7.63 -11.22 -16.07
N LEU A 4 -8.83 -11.01 -15.54
CA LEU A 4 -9.78 -10.02 -16.06
C LEU A 4 -9.44 -8.58 -15.64
N ALA A 5 -8.94 -8.40 -14.41
CA ALA A 5 -8.61 -7.08 -13.87
C ALA A 5 -7.56 -7.17 -12.75
N SER A 6 -6.87 -6.06 -12.50
CA SER A 6 -6.01 -5.86 -11.34
C SER A 6 -6.31 -4.52 -10.67
N ALA A 7 -6.15 -4.46 -9.35
CA ALA A 7 -6.37 -3.27 -8.55
C ALA A 7 -5.49 -3.30 -7.30
N TYR A 8 -5.35 -2.15 -6.65
CA TYR A 8 -4.61 -2.01 -5.42
C TYR A 8 -5.26 -0.94 -4.53
N SER A 9 -5.04 -1.04 -3.23
CA SER A 9 -5.39 0.00 -2.25
C SER A 9 -4.21 0.12 -1.30
N VAL A 10 -3.84 1.36 -0.97
CA VAL A 10 -2.76 1.67 -0.03
C VAL A 10 -3.25 2.69 0.98
N PRO A 11 -2.80 2.60 2.25
CA PRO A 11 -3.12 3.60 3.25
C PRO A 11 -2.73 5.01 2.82
N ALA A 12 -3.51 6.02 3.21
CA ALA A 12 -3.20 7.41 2.84
C ALA A 12 -1.89 7.93 3.46
N THR A 13 -1.53 7.44 4.64
CA THR A 13 -0.33 7.88 5.35
C THR A 13 0.91 7.29 4.69
N ARG A 14 1.68 8.13 4.00
CA ARG A 14 2.95 7.77 3.38
C ARG A 14 4.12 8.31 4.22
N ILE A 15 5.05 7.44 4.58
CA ILE A 15 6.23 7.74 5.38
C ILE A 15 7.47 7.59 4.51
N GLU A 16 8.16 8.70 4.27
CA GLU A 16 9.49 8.75 3.65
C GLU A 16 10.55 8.19 4.59
N ASN A 17 11.66 7.69 4.03
CA ASN A 17 12.77 7.17 4.84
C ASN A 17 13.31 8.19 5.86
N ASP A 18 13.42 9.47 5.49
CA ASP A 18 13.94 10.50 6.38
C ASP A 18 13.06 10.75 7.61
N GLN A 19 11.76 10.45 7.52
CA GLN A 19 10.87 10.54 8.67
C GLN A 19 11.15 9.45 9.70
N LEU A 20 11.75 8.32 9.30
CA LEU A 20 12.10 7.24 10.22
C LEU A 20 13.22 7.64 11.20
N ARG A 21 14.02 8.66 10.86
CA ARG A 21 15.06 9.22 11.75
C ARG A 21 14.50 9.73 13.07
N GLN A 22 13.21 10.06 13.11
CA GLN A 22 12.53 10.51 14.33
C GLN A 22 12.28 9.38 15.33
N TYR A 23 12.35 8.12 14.87
CA TYR A 23 12.00 6.94 15.68
C TYR A 23 13.20 6.00 15.89
N MET A 24 14.22 6.07 15.04
CA MET A 24 15.41 5.21 15.09
C MET A 24 16.62 5.87 14.42
N ASP A 25 17.82 5.44 14.78
CA ASP A 25 19.06 5.88 14.14
C ASP A 25 19.19 5.23 12.75
N THR A 26 18.78 5.97 11.72
CA THR A 26 18.79 5.52 10.32
C THR A 26 18.94 6.71 9.37
N SER A 27 19.03 6.45 8.07
CA SER A 27 19.06 7.48 7.03
C SER A 27 18.43 6.97 5.74
N ASP A 28 18.00 7.91 4.89
CA ASP A 28 17.49 7.56 3.56
C ASP A 28 18.52 6.78 2.74
N ASP A 29 19.78 7.20 2.74
CA ASP A 29 20.84 6.51 2.00
C ASP A 29 21.09 5.09 2.53
N TRP A 30 21.16 4.90 3.85
CA TRP A 30 21.35 3.58 4.46
C TRP A 30 20.19 2.62 4.13
N ILE A 31 18.94 3.12 4.14
CA ILE A 31 17.75 2.31 3.83
C ILE A 31 17.70 1.98 2.33
N LYS A 32 17.89 2.97 1.46
CA LYS A 32 17.86 2.78 0.00
C LYS A 32 18.94 1.80 -0.45
N GLU A 33 20.17 1.93 0.06
CA GLU A 33 21.30 1.07 -0.33
C GLU A 33 21.04 -0.39 -0.01
N ARG A 34 20.42 -0.68 1.15
CA ARG A 34 20.19 -2.06 1.61
C ARG A 34 18.89 -2.68 1.14
N THR A 35 17.86 -1.87 0.86
CA THR A 35 16.50 -2.38 0.60
C THR A 35 15.86 -1.88 -0.68
N GLY A 36 16.39 -0.81 -1.28
CA GLY A 36 15.77 -0.11 -2.41
C GLY A 36 14.49 0.67 -2.07
N ILE A 37 14.02 0.63 -0.81
CA ILE A 37 12.79 1.30 -0.39
C ILE A 37 13.04 2.80 -0.23
N LYS A 38 12.16 3.64 -0.78
CA LYS A 38 12.16 5.11 -0.59
C LYS A 38 11.10 5.58 0.41
N ALA A 39 9.95 4.91 0.39
CA ALA A 39 8.81 5.23 1.24
C ALA A 39 7.94 4.01 1.48
N ARG A 40 7.05 4.12 2.46
CA ARG A 40 6.08 3.08 2.83
C ARG A 40 4.74 3.70 3.21
N HIS A 41 3.66 2.96 3.00
CA HIS A 41 2.34 3.36 3.46
C HIS A 41 2.03 2.65 4.78
N VAL A 42 1.47 3.39 5.75
CA VAL A 42 1.18 2.88 7.09
C VAL A 42 -0.28 3.14 7.43
N VAL A 43 -0.95 2.10 7.91
CA VAL A 43 -2.34 2.20 8.38
C VAL A 43 -2.37 3.00 9.68
N THR A 44 -3.26 4.00 9.76
CA THR A 44 -3.52 4.77 10.99
C THR A 44 -4.92 4.53 11.53
N ASN A 45 -5.93 4.56 10.66
CA ASN A 45 -7.35 4.47 11.04
C ASN A 45 -8.14 3.40 10.27
N GLN A 46 -7.46 2.56 9.48
CA GLN A 46 -8.10 1.50 8.68
C GLN A 46 -7.81 0.13 9.32
N LYS A 47 -8.61 -0.88 8.94
CA LYS A 47 -8.36 -2.28 9.23
C LYS A 47 -7.90 -2.99 7.96
N ASN A 48 -7.31 -4.17 8.12
CA ASN A 48 -6.82 -4.96 6.99
C ASN A 48 -7.92 -5.26 5.96
N PHE A 49 -9.15 -5.51 6.41
CA PHE A 49 -10.26 -5.80 5.52
C PHE A 49 -10.81 -4.57 4.80
N ASP A 50 -10.61 -3.36 5.30
CA ASP A 50 -11.04 -2.14 4.61
C ASP A 50 -10.27 -1.98 3.29
N LEU A 51 -8.94 -2.17 3.34
CA LEU A 51 -8.09 -2.14 2.14
C LEU A 51 -8.43 -3.25 1.15
N ALA A 52 -8.73 -4.46 1.65
CA ALA A 52 -9.13 -5.58 0.81
C ALA A 52 -10.50 -5.33 0.16
N TYR A 53 -11.44 -4.74 0.90
CA TYR A 53 -12.75 -4.36 0.40
C TYR A 53 -12.64 -3.31 -0.70
N ASP A 54 -11.82 -2.27 -0.52
CA ASP A 54 -11.56 -1.26 -1.55
C ASP A 54 -11.02 -1.88 -2.85
N VAL A 55 -10.10 -2.84 -2.74
CA VAL A 55 -9.58 -3.57 -3.90
C VAL A 55 -10.69 -4.39 -4.56
N ALA A 56 -11.49 -5.11 -3.78
CA ALA A 56 -12.60 -5.92 -4.31
C ALA A 56 -13.61 -5.06 -5.09
N GLN A 57 -14.02 -3.91 -4.53
CA GLN A 57 -14.91 -2.97 -5.22
C GLN A 57 -14.32 -2.47 -6.54
N GLN A 58 -13.02 -2.10 -6.56
CA GLN A 58 -12.33 -1.70 -7.78
C GLN A 58 -12.27 -2.83 -8.83
N LEU A 59 -12.06 -4.07 -8.40
CA LEU A 59 -12.00 -5.23 -9.29
C LEU A 59 -13.35 -5.52 -9.93
N LEU A 60 -14.43 -5.55 -9.13
CA LEU A 60 -15.79 -5.76 -9.62
C LEU A 60 -16.17 -4.69 -10.67
N ALA A 61 -15.86 -3.42 -10.38
CA ALA A 61 -16.09 -2.32 -11.30
C ALA A 61 -15.28 -2.44 -12.61
N LYS A 62 -13.98 -2.78 -12.53
CA LYS A 62 -13.10 -2.93 -13.70
C LYS A 62 -13.45 -4.14 -14.56
N ALA A 63 -13.80 -5.26 -13.93
CA ALA A 63 -14.20 -6.49 -14.60
C ALA A 63 -15.67 -6.46 -15.06
N GLN A 64 -16.44 -5.43 -14.66
CA GLN A 64 -17.87 -5.28 -14.96
C GLN A 64 -18.70 -6.49 -14.51
N VAL A 65 -18.38 -7.02 -13.33
CA VAL A 65 -19.08 -8.16 -12.72
C VAL A 65 -19.73 -7.74 -11.40
N ALA A 66 -20.85 -8.39 -11.05
CA ALA A 66 -21.53 -8.16 -9.78
C ALA A 66 -20.86 -8.94 -8.63
N ALA A 67 -21.09 -8.50 -7.40
CA ALA A 67 -20.80 -9.30 -6.22
C ALA A 67 -21.92 -10.33 -6.04
N ASP A 68 -21.55 -11.60 -5.84
CA ASP A 68 -22.47 -12.71 -5.53
C ASP A 68 -22.70 -12.84 -4.01
#